data_AF-A0A7W7VPJ4-F1
#
_entry.id   AF-A0A7W7VPJ4-F1
#
_cell.length_a   1.000
_cell.length_b   1.000
_cell.length_c   1.000
_cell.angle_alpha   90.00
_cell.angle_beta   90.00
_cell.angle_gamma   90.00
#
_symmetry.space_group_name_H-M   'P 1'
#
loop_
_entity.id
_entity.type
_entity.pdbx_description
1 polymer ?
#
loop_
_entity_poly.entity_id
_entity_poly.type
_entity_poly.pdbx_seq_one_letter_code
_entity_poly.pdbx_strand_id
1 'polypeptide(L)'
;MKVVGVPVQVWGVVALVLAVVWAFVWPQRDVDGLAYLILRWGHALVWLLLAVTAFLAPAASTAAKRTGMAAGVVYFAFLATITITG
;
A
#
# COMPACT_ATOMS: atom_id res chain seq x y z
N MET A 1 -2.66 -16.86 -11.14
CA MET A 1 -3.93 -16.16 -10.82
C MET A 1 -4.02 -14.90 -11.67
N LYS A 2 -5.23 -14.53 -12.11
CA LYS A 2 -5.47 -13.33 -12.93
C LYS A 2 -6.48 -12.43 -12.22
N VAL A 3 -6.31 -11.12 -12.33
CA VAL A 3 -7.23 -10.08 -11.88
C VAL A 3 -7.58 -9.25 -13.10
N VAL A 4 -8.86 -9.17 -13.45
CA VAL A 4 -9.36 -8.49 -14.68
C VAL A 4 -8.59 -8.96 -15.94
N GLY A 5 -8.41 -10.28 -16.07
CA GLY A 5 -7.69 -10.88 -17.20
C GLY A 5 -6.16 -10.74 -17.19
N VAL A 6 -5.59 -9.91 -16.31
CA VAL A 6 -4.15 -9.62 -16.23
C VAL A 6 -3.50 -10.45 -15.09
N PRO A 7 -2.28 -11.01 -15.27
CA PRO A 7 -1.59 -11.74 -14.21
C PRO A 7 -1.39 -10.90 -12.95
N VAL A 8 -1.59 -11.50 -11.78
CA VAL A 8 -1.51 -10.79 -10.49
C VAL A 8 -0.13 -10.13 -10.26
N GLN A 9 0.94 -10.73 -10.78
CA GLN A 9 2.30 -10.19 -10.69
C GLN A 9 2.47 -8.86 -11.45
N VAL A 10 1.75 -8.66 -12.56
CA VAL A 10 1.78 -7.39 -13.29
C VAL A 10 1.17 -6.28 -12.43
N TRP A 11 0.06 -6.57 -11.75
CA TRP A 11 -0.51 -5.66 -10.75
C TRP A 11 0.45 -5.42 -9.59
N GLY A 12 1.23 -6.43 -9.19
CA GLY A 12 2.31 -6.29 -8.21
C GLY A 12 3.39 -5.29 -8.64
N VAL A 13 3.81 -5.34 -9.91
CA VAL A 13 4.77 -4.36 -10.47
C VAL A 13 4.17 -2.95 -10.47
N VAL A 14 2.91 -2.80 -10.90
CA VAL A 14 2.22 -1.49 -10.87
C VAL A 14 2.15 -0.95 -9.44
N ALA A 15 1.77 -1.78 -8.48
CA ALA A 15 1.74 -1.41 -7.07
C ALA A 15 3.13 -0.99 -6.56
N LEU A 16 4.19 -1.71 -6.95
CA LEU A 16 5.55 -1.34 -6.57
C LEU A 16 5.97 0.02 -7.13
N VAL A 17 5.63 0.32 -8.39
CA VAL A 17 5.87 1.64 -8.99
C VAL A 17 5.14 2.73 -8.22
N LEU A 18 3.87 2.52 -7.88
CA LEU A 18 3.09 3.47 -7.08
C LEU A 18 3.68 3.69 -5.68
N ALA A 19 4.21 2.64 -5.04
CA ALA A 19 4.90 2.76 -3.76
C ALA A 19 6.11 3.71 -3.86
N VAL A 20 6.94 3.55 -4.90
CA VAL A 20 8.11 4.42 -5.15
C VAL A 20 7.68 5.85 -5.43
N VAL A 21 6.70 6.05 -6.31
CA VAL A 21 6.18 7.40 -6.63
C VAL A 21 5.66 8.09 -5.37
N TRP A 22 4.89 7.40 -4.53
CA TRP A 22 4.35 8.00 -3.32
C TRP A 22 5.42 8.26 -2.25
N ALA A 23 6.44 7.40 -2.18
CA ALA A 23 7.55 7.58 -1.26
C ALA A 23 8.43 8.78 -1.61
N PHE A 24 8.68 9.05 -2.89
CA PHE A 24 9.70 10.03 -3.29
C PHE A 24 9.19 11.28 -4.02
N VAL A 25 8.04 11.18 -4.70
CA VAL A 25 7.52 12.27 -5.55
C VAL A 25 6.36 13.01 -4.90
N TRP A 26 5.53 12.33 -4.10
CA TRP A 26 4.32 12.93 -3.55
C TRP A 26 4.64 14.03 -2.51
N PRO A 27 4.02 15.22 -2.63
CA PRO A 27 4.28 16.33 -1.72
C PRO A 27 3.80 16.04 -0.30
N GLN A 28 4.49 16.65 0.66
CA GLN A 28 4.22 16.47 2.09
C GLN A 28 3.16 17.46 2.55
N ARG A 29 2.33 17.05 3.51
CA ARG A 29 1.37 17.92 4.18
C ARG A 29 1.99 18.49 5.44
N ASP A 30 1.60 19.71 5.78
CA ASP A 30 2.01 20.39 7.00
C ASP A 30 1.17 19.88 8.18
N VAL A 31 1.62 18.77 8.75
CA VAL A 31 1.03 18.08 9.91
C VAL A 31 2.16 17.54 10.76
N ASP A 32 1.90 17.37 12.06
CA ASP A 32 2.93 16.94 13.02
C ASP A 32 2.70 15.53 13.59
N GLY A 33 3.74 15.00 14.23
CA GLY A 33 3.67 13.79 15.05
C GLY A 33 3.28 12.53 14.29
N LEU A 34 2.40 11.72 14.87
CA LEU A 34 1.97 10.45 14.28
C LEU A 34 1.19 10.65 12.97
N ALA A 35 0.43 11.75 12.86
CA ALA A 35 -0.33 12.06 11.65
C ALA A 35 0.60 12.27 10.45
N TYR A 36 1.73 12.97 10.65
CA TYR A 36 2.77 13.10 9.64
C TYR A 36 3.29 11.74 9.16
N LEU A 37 3.63 10.84 10.09
CA LEU A 37 4.17 9.53 9.73
C LEU A 37 3.16 8.72 8.89
N ILE A 38 1.91 8.69 9.32
CA ILE A 38 0.83 7.97 8.62
C ILE A 38 0.59 8.58 7.24
N LEU A 39 0.48 9.91 7.12
CA LEU A 39 0.19 10.57 5.86
C LEU A 39 1.37 10.56 4.89
N ARG A 40 2.60 10.60 5.39
CA ARG A 40 3.82 10.59 4.56
C ARG A 40 4.11 9.21 3.98
N TRP A 41 3.93 8.16 4.79
CA TRP A 41 4.40 6.81 4.44
C TRP A 41 3.29 5.77 4.30
N GLY A 42 2.14 5.98 4.94
CA GLY A 42 1.07 4.98 4.99
C GLY A 42 0.61 4.55 3.60
N HIS A 43 0.34 5.49 2.69
CA HIS A 43 -0.10 5.14 1.35
C HIS A 43 0.98 4.42 0.53
N ALA A 44 2.24 4.85 0.63
CA ALA A 44 3.37 4.14 0.01
C ALA A 44 3.51 2.70 0.54
N LEU A 45 3.34 2.52 1.86
CA LEU A 45 3.40 1.22 2.52
C LEU A 45 2.24 0.31 2.09
N VAL A 46 1.03 0.84 1.88
CA VAL A 46 -0.10 0.08 1.31
C VAL A 46 0.27 -0.49 -0.05
N TRP A 47 0.80 0.35 -0.95
CA TRP A 47 1.22 -0.07 -2.28
C TRP A 47 2.32 -1.13 -2.23
N LEU A 48 3.30 -0.97 -1.34
CA LEU A 48 4.35 -1.97 -1.13
C LEU A 48 3.79 -3.31 -0.64
N LEU A 49 2.90 -3.29 0.36
CA LEU A 49 2.29 -4.50 0.90
C LEU A 49 1.43 -5.22 -0.15
N LEU A 50 0.69 -4.48 -0.99
CA LEU A 50 -0.06 -5.06 -2.10
C LEU A 50 0.85 -5.69 -3.15
N ALA A 51 1.99 -5.07 -3.46
CA ALA A 51 3.00 -5.66 -4.34
C ALA A 51 3.53 -6.99 -3.76
N VAL A 52 3.88 -7.00 -2.48
CA VAL A 52 4.32 -8.22 -1.77
C VAL A 52 3.23 -9.28 -1.80
N THR A 53 1.97 -8.94 -1.53
CA THR A 53 0.83 -9.87 -1.63
C THR A 53 0.74 -10.48 -3.01
N ALA A 54 0.83 -9.67 -4.07
CA ALA A 54 0.75 -10.12 -5.45
C ALA A 54 1.87 -11.10 -5.83
N PHE A 55 3.10 -10.86 -5.39
CA PHE A 55 4.24 -11.73 -5.66
C PHE A 55 4.23 -13.01 -4.80
N LEU A 56 3.70 -12.95 -3.57
CA LEU A 56 3.57 -14.12 -2.70
C LEU A 56 2.40 -15.02 -3.11
N ALA A 57 1.36 -14.48 -3.73
CA ALA A 57 0.12 -15.20 -4.03
C ALA A 57 0.31 -16.56 -4.74
N PRO A 58 1.24 -16.73 -5.71
CA PRO A 58 1.44 -18.02 -6.38
C PRO A 58 2.10 -19.11 -5.51
N ALA A 59 2.86 -18.74 -4.48
CA ALA A 59 3.73 -19.66 -3.74
C ALA A 59 3.39 -19.78 -2.25
N ALA A 60 2.77 -18.76 -1.65
CA ALA A 60 2.55 -18.65 -0.21
C ALA A 60 1.21 -17.97 0.10
N SER A 61 0.11 -18.69 -0.13
CA SER A 61 -1.27 -18.15 -0.02
C SER A 61 -1.59 -17.57 1.37
N THR A 62 -1.14 -18.20 2.46
CA THR A 62 -1.34 -17.69 3.82
C THR A 62 -0.57 -16.38 4.05
N ALA A 63 0.68 -16.29 3.59
CA ALA A 63 1.48 -15.07 3.72
C ALA A 63 0.93 -13.94 2.84
N ALA A 64 0.46 -14.26 1.64
CA ALA A 64 -0.24 -13.32 0.75
C ALA A 64 -1.51 -12.76 1.42
N LYS A 65 -2.35 -13.61 2.04
CA LYS A 65 -3.54 -13.15 2.78
C LYS A 65 -3.17 -12.23 3.96
N ARG A 66 -2.16 -12.61 4.75
CA ARG A 66 -1.71 -11.80 5.90
C ARG A 66 -1.18 -10.43 5.49
N THR A 67 -0.35 -10.39 4.44
CA THR A 67 0.17 -9.13 3.89
C THR A 67 -0.94 -8.26 3.29
N GLY A 68 -1.92 -8.87 2.62
CA GLY A 68 -3.07 -8.14 2.08
C GLY A 68 -3.97 -7.55 3.17
N MET A 69 -4.20 -8.30 4.26
CA MET A 69 -4.92 -7.78 5.43
C MET A 69 -4.16 -6.62 6.09
N ALA A 70 -2.84 -6.73 6.22
CA ALA A 70 -2.00 -5.65 6.75
C ALA A 70 -2.10 -4.39 5.87
N ALA A 71 -2.09 -4.54 4.53
CA ALA A 71 -2.31 -3.43 3.61
C ALA A 71 -3.67 -2.75 3.85
N GLY A 72 -4.73 -3.53 4.07
CA GLY A 72 -6.05 -3.01 4.43
C GLY A 72 -6.02 -2.17 5.71
N VAL A 73 -5.40 -2.68 6.78
CA VAL A 73 -5.29 -1.95 8.07
C VAL A 73 -4.53 -0.63 7.91
N VAL A 74 -3.39 -0.65 7.20
CA VAL A 74 -2.60 0.58 6.95
C VAL A 74 -3.41 1.57 6.12
N TYR A 75 -4.15 1.10 5.12
CA TYR A 75 -4.99 1.97 4.29
C TYR A 75 -6.13 2.60 5.09
N PHE A 76 -6.79 1.85 5.97
CA PHE A 76 -7.79 2.41 6.87
C PHE A 76 -7.21 3.47 7.81
N ALA A 77 -6.03 3.22 8.39
CA ALA A 77 -5.36 4.23 9.21
C ALA A 77 -5.05 5.50 8.40
N PHE A 78 -4.53 5.36 7.18
CA PHE A 78 -4.28 6.48 6.26
C PHE A 78 -5.56 7.27 5.94
N LEU A 79 -6.65 6.58 5.58
CA LEU A 79 -7.95 7.19 5.28
C LEU A 79 -8.55 7.91 6.49
N ALA A 80 -8.46 7.30 7.68
CA ALA A 80 -8.93 7.94 8.90
C ALA A 80 -8.13 9.21 9.19
N THR A 81 -6.79 9.15 9.15
CA THR A 81 -5.94 10.30 9.42
C THR A 81 -6.14 11.42 8.39
N ILE A 82 -6.22 11.12 7.08
CA ILE A 82 -6.41 12.15 6.06
C ILE A 82 -7.78 12.81 6.16
N THR A 83 -8.81 12.10 6.63
CA THR A 83 -10.15 12.66 6.82
C THR A 83 -10.23 13.52 8.08
N ILE A 84 -9.49 13.18 9.13
CA ILE A 84 -9.49 13.92 10.41
C ILE A 84 -8.62 15.19 10.33
N THR A 85 -7.55 15.17 9.52
CA THR A 85 -6.54 16.24 9.44
C THR A 85 -6.56 17.00 8.11
N GLY A 86 -7.47 16.64 7.20
CA GLY A 86 -7.63 17.23 5.86
C GLY A 86 -8.75 18.25 5.82
#